data_AF-A0A355ARX9-F1
#
_entry.id   AF-A0A355ARX9-F1
#
_cell.length_a   1.000
_cell.length_b   1.000
_cell.length_c   1.000
_cell.angle_alpha   90.00
_cell.angle_beta   90.00
_cell.angle_gamma   90.00
#
_symmetry.space_group_name_H-M   'P 1'
#
loop_
_entity.id
_entity.type
_entity.pdbx_description
1 polymer ?
#
loop_
_entity_poly.entity_id
_entity_poly.type
_entity_poly.pdbx_seq_one_letter_code
_entity_poly.pdbx_strand_id
1 'polypeptide(L)' 'IDHFNDEPLPVSSPFWALDNLIITPHTGGETRKYEENVIDILWQNLQRLWNNQSDLVNQVI' A
#
# COMPACT_ATOMS: atom_id res chain seq x y z
N ILE A 1 -6.14 -12.26 -7.17
CA ILE A 1 -6.44 -10.81 -7.24
C ILE A 1 -6.41 -10.29 -5.82
N ASP A 2 -5.69 -9.20 -5.58
CA ASP A 2 -5.50 -8.65 -4.23
C ASP A 2 -6.34 -7.42 -3.95
N HIS A 3 -6.82 -6.72 -4.97
CA HIS A 3 -7.63 -5.51 -4.82
C HIS A 3 -8.81 -5.53 -5.81
N PHE A 4 -9.84 -4.75 -5.51
CA PHE A 4 -11.00 -4.57 -6.36
C PHE A 4 -11.41 -3.09 -6.39
N ASN A 5 -12.33 -2.72 -7.29
CA ASN A 5 -12.86 -1.35 -7.30
C ASN A 5 -13.77 -1.09 -6.09
N ASP A 6 -14.62 -2.06 -5.76
CA ASP A 6 -15.45 -2.04 -4.56
C ASP A 6 -14.71 -2.79 -3.45
N GLU A 7 -14.33 -2.08 -2.39
CA GLU A 7 -13.61 -2.65 -1.25
C GLU A 7 -14.29 -2.35 0.10
N PRO A 8 -14.49 -3.36 0.96
CA PRO A 8 -14.23 -4.79 0.74
C PRO A 8 -15.11 -5.37 -0.38
N LEU A 9 -14.65 -6.44 -1.03
CA LEU A 9 -15.41 -7.06 -2.12
C LEU A 9 -16.79 -7.53 -1.61
N PRO A 10 -17.92 -7.11 -2.23
CA PRO A 10 -19.25 -7.52 -1.79
C PRO A 10 -19.42 -9.05 -1.78
N VAL A 11 -20.12 -9.58 -0.77
CA VAL A 11 -20.40 -11.02 -0.65
C VAL A 11 -21.22 -11.59 -1.82
N SER A 12 -21.99 -10.74 -2.50
CA SER A 12 -22.75 -11.09 -3.71
C SER A 12 -21.92 -11.08 -4.99
N SER A 13 -20.63 -10.74 -4.93
CA SER A 13 -19.77 -10.66 -6.10
C SER A 13 -19.61 -12.03 -6.79
N PRO A 14 -19.70 -12.09 -8.13
CA PRO A 14 -19.50 -13.34 -8.87
C PRO A 14 -18.06 -13.86 -8.77
N PHE A 15 -17.10 -13.00 -8.39
CA PHE A 15 -15.70 -13.42 -8.24
C PHE A 15 -15.50 -14.48 -7.16
N TRP A 16 -16.38 -14.55 -6.15
CA TRP A 16 -16.33 -15.61 -5.14
C TRP A 16 -16.65 -17.00 -5.68
N ALA A 17 -17.30 -17.11 -6.84
CA ALA A 17 -17.74 -18.37 -7.42
C ALA A 17 -16.77 -18.95 -8.48
N LEU A 18 -15.63 -18.30 -8.73
CA LEU A 18 -14.66 -18.73 -9.73
C LEU A 18 -13.62 -19.67 -9.13
N ASP A 19 -13.67 -20.95 -9.49
CA ASP A 19 -12.78 -22.00 -8.96
C ASP A 19 -11.28 -21.75 -9.22
N ASN A 20 -10.97 -21.04 -10.31
CA ASN A 20 -9.60 -20.74 -10.72
C ASN A 20 -9.10 -19.37 -10.22
N LEU A 21 -9.84 -18.71 -9.33
CA LEU A 21 -9.49 -17.40 -8.80
C LEU A 21 -9.12 -17.47 -7.31
N ILE A 22 -7.90 -17.07 -6.98
CA ILE A 22 -7.47 -16.83 -5.60
C ILE A 22 -7.63 -15.35 -5.28
N ILE A 23 -8.33 -15.04 -4.19
CA ILE A 23 -8.57 -13.68 -3.71
C ILE A 23 -7.82 -13.48 -2.39
N THR A 24 -7.10 -12.36 -2.28
CA THR A 24 -6.49 -11.89 -1.04
C THR A 24 -7.08 -10.51 -0.68
N PRO A 25 -7.32 -10.20 0.60
CA PRO A 25 -8.11 -9.04 1.00
C PRO A 25 -7.24 -7.77 1.12
N HIS A 26 -6.65 -7.33 0.01
CA HIS A 26 -5.75 -6.17 -0.06
C HIS A 26 -4.57 -6.29 0.92
N THR A 27 -3.90 -7.44 0.89
CA THR A 27 -2.76 -7.75 1.76
C THR A 27 -1.48 -8.06 0.99
N GLY A 28 -1.45 -7.84 -0.32
CA GLY A 28 -0.28 -8.10 -1.16
C GLY A 28 0.92 -7.21 -0.85
N GLY A 29 0.68 -6.04 -0.24
CA GLY A 29 1.73 -5.14 0.26
C GLY A 29 2.17 -5.40 1.70
N GLU A 30 1.48 -6.29 2.43
CA GLU A 30 1.73 -6.51 3.85
C GLU A 30 3.07 -7.20 4.10
N THR A 31 3.81 -6.68 5.07
CA THR A 31 5.08 -7.27 5.52
C THR A 31 5.28 -6.94 6.99
N ARG A 32 6.00 -7.80 7.72
CA ARG A 32 6.33 -7.57 9.13
C ARG A 32 7.19 -6.32 9.37
N LYS A 33 7.72 -5.72 8.30
CA LYS A 33 8.54 -4.51 8.31
C LYS A 33 7.80 -3.29 7.76
N TYR A 34 6.49 -3.37 7.54
CA TYR A 34 5.77 -2.35 6.79
C TYR A 34 5.91 -0.99 7.48
N GLU A 35 5.65 -0.96 8.78
CA GLU A 35 5.75 0.23 9.62
C GLU A 35 7.18 0.77 9.68
N GLU A 36 8.18 -0.12 9.85
CA GLU A 36 9.60 0.25 9.87
C GLU A 36 9.99 0.96 8.56
N ASN A 37 9.67 0.36 7.41
CA ASN A 37 10.02 0.90 6.10
C ASN A 37 9.33 2.25 5.82
N VAL A 38 8.06 2.41 6.23
CA VAL A 38 7.32 3.66 6.07
C VAL A 38 7.93 4.75 6.95
N ILE A 39 8.28 4.43 8.19
CA ILE A 39 8.92 5.36 9.12
C ILE A 39 10.28 5.80 8.59
N ASP A 40 11.07 4.92 7.98
CA ASP A 40 12.37 5.25 7.41
C ASP A 40 12.26 6.31 6.30
N ILE A 41 11.27 6.18 5.42
CA ILE A 41 11.02 7.19 4.35
C ILE A 41 10.55 8.51 4.97
N LEU A 42 9.63 8.46 5.94
CA LEU A 42 9.15 9.65 6.64
C LEU A 42 10.30 10.39 7.32
N TRP A 43 11.14 9.68 8.07
CA TRP A 43 12.26 10.26 8.80
C TRP A 43 13.26 10.93 7.86
N GLN A 44 13.60 10.28 6.75
CA GLN A 44 14.48 10.87 5.73
C GLN A 44 13.91 12.17 5.14
N ASN A 45 12.62 12.19 4.83
CA ASN A 45 11.97 13.39 4.29
C ASN A 45 11.90 14.53 5.33
N LEU A 46 11.63 14.22 6.61
CA LEU A 46 11.67 15.22 7.68
C LEU A 46 13.06 15.83 7.84
N GLN A 47 14.12 15.01 7.82
CA GLN A 47 15.50 15.48 7.86
C GLN A 47 15.83 16.43 6.68
N ARG A 48 15.41 16.06 5.46
CA ARG A 48 15.58 16.90 4.26
C ARG A 48 14.89 18.26 4.41
N LEU A 49 13.64 18.25 4.87
CA LEU A 49 12.86 19.47 5.10
C LEU A 49 13.50 20.39 6.16
N TRP A 50 13.97 19.83 7.28
CA TRP A 50 14.67 20.62 8.31
C TRP A 50 15.98 21.24 7.82
N ASN A 51 16.59 20.65 6.79
CA ASN A 51 17.80 21.17 6.15
C ASN A 51 17.48 22.08 4.94
N ASN A 52 16.22 22.50 4.75
CA ASN A 52 15.74 23.30 3.61
C ASN A 52 16.03 22.66 2.24
N GLN A 53 16.07 21.32 2.17
CA GLN A 53 16.20 20.57 0.93
C GLN A 53 14.81 20.33 0.32
N SER A 54 14.69 20.39 -1.00
CA SER A 54 13.43 20.23 -1.73
C SER A 54 13.30 18.90 -2.47
N ASP A 55 14.37 18.11 -2.55
CA ASP A 55 14.41 16.80 -3.20
C ASP A 55 13.90 15.71 -2.25
N LEU A 56 12.58 15.51 -2.17
CA LEU A 56 12.00 14.49 -1.28
C LEU A 56 12.02 13.09 -1.92
N VAL A 57 12.21 12.08 -1.08
CA VAL A 57 12.05 10.67 -1.46
C VAL A 57 10.58 10.42 -1.81
N ASN A 58 10.34 9.81 -2.97
CA ASN A 58 9.00 9.52 -3.51
C ASN A 58 8.08 10.75 -3.60
N GLN A 59 8.64 11.93 -3.90
CA GLN A 59 7.84 13.13 -4.11
C GLN A 59 6.81 12.93 -5.24
N VAL A 60 5.55 13.25 -4.95
CA VAL A 60 4.47 13.32 -5.94
C VAL A 60 4.39 14.76 -6.45
N ILE A 61 4.36 14.94 -7.77
CA ILE A 61 4.27 16.24 -8.46
C ILE A 61 3.02 16.30 -9.34
#